data_AF-A0ABD3HY32-F1
#
_entry.id   AF-A0ABD3HY32-F1
#
_cell.length_a   1.000
_cell.length_b   1.000
_cell.length_c   1.000
_cell.angle_alpha   90.00
_cell.angle_beta   90.00
_cell.angle_gamma   90.00
#
_symmetry.space_group_name_H-M   'P 1'
#
loop_
_entity.id
_entity.type
_entity.pdbx_description
1 polymer ?
#
loop_
_entity_poly.entity_id
_entity_poly.type
_entity_poly.pdbx_seq_one_letter_code
_entity_poly.pdbx_strand_id
1 'polypeptide(L)'
;MSEPAFRLDSSGGFRGGGRGGGRGGREGGGRGFGGGRGGGGGRGFGGGGGRGGGGRGGRGGDGGGRGFGGRGGGGARGGRGGGRGGRGGGMKGGAKVVIEPHRHDGVFIAKAKEDALVTRNLVPGESVYGEKRISVEVEGGEKVEYRVWNPFRSKLAAAILGGVDNIWIKPGAHVLYLGAASGTTVSHVSDLVGPTGIVYAVEFSHRSGRDLVNMAKKRTNVIPIIEDARHPNRYRMLMGMVDVIFADVAQPDQARIVALNAHNFLKNGGHFVISIKANCIDSTVPAEAVFASEVKKLQKEQFKPSEQVTLEPFERDHACVVGAYRLAKKQKTAA
;
A
#
# COMPACT_ATOMS: atom_id res chain seq x y z
N MET A 1 -18.62 -47.66 -11.85
CA MET A 1 -17.45 -47.70 -12.74
C MET A 1 -16.30 -47.12 -11.96
N SER A 2 -15.55 -48.04 -11.39
CA SER A 2 -14.51 -47.89 -10.38
C SER A 2 -13.26 -48.51 -10.98
N GLU A 3 -12.13 -47.81 -10.88
CA GLU A 3 -10.73 -48.29 -10.80
C GLU A 3 -9.75 -47.25 -11.38
N PRO A 4 -8.45 -47.28 -11.02
CA PRO A 4 -7.88 -47.76 -9.75
C PRO A 4 -6.80 -46.84 -9.15
N ALA A 5 -6.52 -47.15 -7.88
CA ALA A 5 -5.37 -46.72 -7.11
C ALA A 5 -4.04 -47.25 -7.69
N PHE A 6 -2.97 -46.45 -7.59
CA PHE A 6 -1.60 -46.91 -7.78
C PHE A 6 -0.81 -46.84 -6.46
N ARG A 7 -0.31 -47.99 -6.05
CA ARG A 7 0.57 -48.24 -4.92
C ARG A 7 1.59 -49.28 -5.40
N LEU A 8 2.88 -49.02 -5.25
CA LEU A 8 4.05 -49.93 -5.32
C LEU A 8 5.25 -48.99 -5.11
N ASP A 9 6.06 -49.09 -4.05
CA ASP A 9 7.00 -50.15 -3.68
C ASP A 9 8.41 -49.54 -3.67
N SER A 10 9.13 -49.88 -2.61
CA SER A 10 10.49 -49.51 -2.30
C SER A 10 11.40 -50.74 -2.41
N SER A 11 12.42 -50.66 -3.26
CA SER A 11 13.69 -51.43 -3.21
C SER A 11 14.61 -50.82 -4.30
N GLY A 12 15.92 -50.65 -4.21
CA GLY A 12 17.01 -51.18 -3.39
C GLY A 12 18.20 -51.31 -4.35
N GLY A 13 19.34 -50.64 -4.11
CA GLY A 13 20.49 -50.74 -5.01
C GLY A 13 21.71 -49.91 -4.61
N PHE A 14 22.65 -50.55 -3.92
CA PHE A 14 23.95 -50.02 -3.45
C PHE A 14 25.10 -50.37 -4.42
N ARG A 15 26.25 -49.69 -4.22
CA ARG A 15 27.63 -49.85 -4.78
C ARG A 15 27.87 -49.05 -6.06
N GLY A 16 28.87 -48.16 -6.16
CA GLY A 16 30.27 -48.17 -5.69
C GLY A 16 31.14 -48.05 -6.97
N GLY A 17 32.27 -47.39 -7.13
CA GLY A 17 33.22 -46.57 -6.37
C GLY A 17 34.35 -46.25 -7.37
N GLY A 18 35.15 -45.20 -7.18
CA GLY A 18 36.28 -44.94 -8.10
C GLY A 18 37.04 -43.64 -7.85
N ARG A 19 38.25 -43.77 -7.30
CA ARG A 19 39.23 -42.72 -6.98
C ARG A 19 40.10 -42.31 -8.20
N GLY A 20 40.67 -41.10 -8.13
CA GLY A 20 41.88 -40.63 -8.82
C GLY A 20 41.82 -39.10 -8.96
N GLY A 21 42.59 -38.25 -8.28
CA GLY A 21 44.06 -38.13 -8.24
C GLY A 21 44.55 -37.48 -9.54
N GLY A 22 45.22 -36.33 -9.63
CA GLY A 22 45.73 -35.31 -8.70
C GLY A 22 46.55 -34.26 -9.48
N ARG A 23 46.95 -33.19 -8.77
CA ARG A 23 48.15 -32.32 -8.94
C ARG A 23 48.42 -31.49 -10.22
N GLY A 24 48.86 -30.25 -9.95
CA GLY A 24 49.79 -29.43 -10.76
C GLY A 24 49.07 -28.30 -11.52
N GLY A 25 49.51 -27.04 -11.55
CA GLY A 25 50.76 -26.41 -11.16
C GLY A 25 50.64 -24.89 -11.29
N ARG A 26 51.64 -24.19 -10.77
CA ARG A 26 51.78 -22.75 -10.53
C ARG A 26 52.41 -22.04 -11.75
N GLU A 27 52.48 -20.70 -11.67
CA GLU A 27 53.27 -19.75 -12.48
C GLU A 27 52.58 -19.24 -13.76
N GLY A 28 52.66 -17.96 -14.16
CA GLY A 28 53.43 -16.81 -13.71
C GLY A 28 53.44 -15.73 -14.82
N GLY A 29 53.70 -14.47 -14.46
CA GLY A 29 53.98 -13.35 -15.38
C GLY A 29 52.77 -12.44 -15.67
N GLY A 30 52.72 -11.15 -15.33
CA GLY A 30 53.78 -10.20 -15.02
C GLY A 30 54.30 -9.53 -16.30
N ARG A 31 53.63 -8.45 -16.77
CA ARG A 31 54.22 -7.35 -17.57
C ARG A 31 53.43 -6.06 -17.34
N GLY A 32 54.12 -5.05 -16.82
CA GLY A 32 53.69 -3.65 -16.87
C GLY A 32 54.43 -2.89 -17.96
N PHE A 33 53.88 -1.75 -18.37
CA PHE A 33 54.47 -0.57 -19.02
C PHE A 33 53.33 0.49 -18.99
N GLY A 34 53.48 1.77 -18.65
CA GLY A 34 54.64 2.64 -18.46
C GLY A 34 54.38 3.96 -19.21
N GLY A 35 54.21 5.08 -18.48
CA GLY A 35 54.33 6.48 -18.95
C GLY A 35 53.18 7.03 -19.80
N GLY A 36 52.82 8.32 -19.79
CA GLY A 36 53.36 9.49 -19.11
C GLY A 36 52.92 10.78 -19.84
N ARG A 37 52.56 11.81 -19.06
CA ARG A 37 52.71 13.28 -19.25
C ARG A 37 52.10 14.05 -20.45
N GLY A 38 51.60 15.23 -20.08
CA GLY A 38 51.62 16.49 -20.86
C GLY A 38 50.25 16.83 -21.44
N GLY A 39 49.53 17.86 -20.98
CA GLY A 39 49.89 19.29 -21.03
C GLY A 39 49.37 19.85 -22.36
N GLY A 40 48.65 20.96 -22.49
CA GLY A 40 48.27 22.06 -21.61
C GLY A 40 47.78 23.19 -22.53
N GLY A 41 47.01 24.13 -21.98
CA GLY A 41 46.70 25.42 -22.61
C GLY A 41 45.52 25.41 -23.58
N GLY A 42 44.58 26.35 -23.54
CA GLY A 42 44.51 27.57 -22.74
C GLY A 42 43.81 28.67 -23.53
N ARG A 43 43.30 29.64 -22.76
CA ARG A 43 42.85 30.99 -23.15
C ARG A 43 41.48 31.03 -23.84
N GLY A 44 40.54 31.86 -23.41
CA GLY A 44 40.63 33.17 -22.76
C GLY A 44 39.71 34.09 -23.57
N PHE A 45 38.75 34.78 -22.98
CA PHE A 45 38.77 36.20 -22.59
C PHE A 45 37.28 36.60 -22.66
N GLY A 46 36.70 37.51 -21.88
CA GLY A 46 37.26 38.49 -20.97
C GLY A 46 36.30 39.68 -20.89
N GLY A 47 36.11 40.22 -19.68
CA GLY A 47 35.80 41.62 -19.38
C GLY A 47 34.37 42.13 -19.68
N GLY A 48 33.82 43.10 -18.94
CA GLY A 48 34.33 43.87 -17.81
C GLY A 48 33.44 45.11 -17.58
N GLY A 49 33.49 45.67 -16.36
CA GLY A 49 33.06 47.04 -15.99
C GLY A 49 31.53 47.30 -15.94
N GLY A 50 30.97 48.10 -15.04
CA GLY A 50 31.48 48.91 -13.95
C GLY A 50 30.44 49.93 -13.46
N ARG A 51 30.60 50.39 -12.21
CA ARG A 51 30.24 51.70 -11.61
C ARG A 51 28.80 52.05 -11.16
N GLY A 52 28.78 52.48 -9.88
CA GLY A 52 28.03 53.64 -9.34
C GLY A 52 26.72 53.28 -8.64
N GLY A 53 26.33 53.75 -7.45
CA GLY A 53 26.82 54.73 -6.47
C GLY A 53 25.62 54.93 -5.50
N GLY A 54 25.75 54.74 -4.19
CA GLY A 54 25.93 55.82 -3.20
C GLY A 54 24.74 55.90 -2.21
N GLY A 55 25.02 56.14 -0.92
CA GLY A 55 24.08 56.87 -0.04
C GLY A 55 23.56 56.26 1.28
N ARG A 56 24.36 56.42 2.34
CA ARG A 56 24.02 56.88 3.73
C ARG A 56 23.17 56.06 4.74
N GLY A 57 23.79 55.92 5.92
CA GLY A 57 23.19 55.98 7.28
C GLY A 57 23.04 54.62 7.97
N GLY A 58 23.55 54.30 9.16
CA GLY A 58 24.16 55.07 10.25
C GLY A 58 23.51 54.67 11.59
N ARG A 59 24.33 54.13 12.52
CA ARG A 59 24.12 53.87 13.97
C ARG A 59 23.33 52.64 14.45
N GLY A 60 23.96 51.93 15.40
CA GLY A 60 23.29 51.10 16.41
C GLY A 60 24.19 50.00 16.98
N GLY A 61 25.16 50.37 17.82
CA GLY A 61 26.08 49.44 18.49
C GLY A 61 25.56 48.87 19.81
N ASP A 62 26.18 47.75 20.19
CA ASP A 62 26.01 46.92 21.37
C ASP A 62 26.03 47.62 22.74
N GLY A 63 25.33 47.02 23.71
CA GLY A 63 25.70 47.12 25.12
C GLY A 63 24.59 46.74 26.11
N GLY A 64 24.77 45.63 26.84
CA GLY A 64 24.29 45.52 28.22
C GLY A 64 23.65 44.19 28.63
N GLY A 65 24.42 43.32 29.29
CA GLY A 65 23.89 42.14 29.98
C GLY A 65 24.93 41.43 30.85
N ARG A 66 25.21 42.00 32.04
CA ARG A 66 25.93 41.39 33.19
C ARG A 66 25.16 40.11 33.60
N GLY A 67 25.72 38.93 33.86
CA GLY A 67 26.87 38.57 34.71
C GLY A 67 26.32 37.91 35.99
N PHE A 68 26.58 36.61 36.21
CA PHE A 68 26.55 35.80 37.47
C PHE A 68 26.49 34.32 37.01
N GLY A 69 27.23 33.32 37.48
CA GLY A 69 28.25 33.14 38.50
C GLY A 69 28.52 31.63 38.53
N GLY A 70 29.78 31.21 38.48
CA GLY A 70 30.15 29.79 38.44
C GLY A 70 30.06 29.09 39.79
N ARG A 71 29.81 27.78 39.78
CA ARG A 71 30.33 26.83 40.78
C ARG A 71 30.28 25.40 40.24
N GLY A 72 31.43 24.72 40.31
CA GLY A 72 31.59 23.34 39.89
C GLY A 72 31.05 22.31 40.88
N GLY A 73 31.27 21.04 40.54
CA GLY A 73 31.02 19.91 41.43
C GLY A 73 30.67 18.65 40.62
N GLY A 74 31.58 17.68 40.62
CA GLY A 74 31.50 16.48 39.78
C GLY A 74 30.64 15.35 40.34
N GLY A 75 30.72 14.21 39.65
CA GLY A 75 30.53 12.89 40.25
C GLY A 75 29.25 12.12 39.87
N ALA A 76 29.50 10.94 39.30
CA ALA A 76 28.75 9.69 39.46
C ALA A 76 27.48 9.40 38.62
N ARG A 77 27.67 8.46 37.69
CA ARG A 77 26.90 7.20 37.47
C ARG A 77 25.45 7.13 37.96
N GLY A 78 24.55 6.81 37.03
CA GLY A 78 23.43 5.90 37.30
C GLY A 78 22.15 6.21 36.52
N GLY A 79 21.49 5.17 36.01
CA GLY A 79 20.04 5.20 35.80
C GLY A 79 19.56 5.19 34.35
N ARG A 80 19.62 4.02 33.74
CA ARG A 80 18.93 3.64 32.49
C ARG A 80 17.41 3.76 32.67
N GLY A 81 16.83 4.93 32.39
CA GLY A 81 15.39 5.18 32.42
C GLY A 81 14.74 4.92 31.07
N GLY A 82 14.53 3.64 30.73
CA GLY A 82 13.75 3.25 29.56
C GLY A 82 12.28 3.64 29.74
N GLY A 83 11.88 4.76 29.14
CA GLY A 83 10.49 5.17 29.03
C GLY A 83 9.68 4.09 28.32
N ARG A 84 8.75 3.48 29.05
CA ARG A 84 7.74 2.54 28.57
C ARG A 84 6.93 3.19 27.45
N GLY A 85 7.35 2.98 26.21
CA GLY A 85 6.47 3.08 25.06
C GLY A 85 5.33 2.07 25.22
N GLY A 86 4.09 2.56 25.17
CA GLY A 86 2.90 1.74 25.19
C GLY A 86 2.98 0.67 24.11
N ARG A 87 3.23 -0.58 24.52
CA ARG A 87 3.06 -1.75 23.66
C ARG A 87 1.57 -1.90 23.42
N GLY A 88 1.09 -1.41 22.28
CA GLY A 88 -0.13 -1.91 21.67
C GLY A 88 -0.03 -3.43 21.61
N GLY A 89 -1.00 -4.10 22.23
CA GLY A 89 -1.17 -5.54 22.18
C GLY A 89 -1.23 -5.96 20.72
N GLY A 90 -0.21 -6.71 20.30
CA GLY A 90 -0.18 -7.28 18.98
C GLY A 90 0.47 -8.63 19.08
N MET A 91 -0.28 -9.66 18.72
CA MET A 91 0.11 -11.06 18.49
C MET A 91 1.63 -11.32 18.46
N LYS A 92 2.18 -11.90 19.53
CA LYS A 92 3.62 -12.22 19.64
C LYS A 92 4.01 -13.28 18.61
N GLY A 93 5.17 -13.13 17.98
CA GLY A 93 5.69 -14.13 17.03
C GLY A 93 5.85 -15.51 17.67
N GLY A 94 5.52 -16.57 16.93
CA GLY A 94 5.64 -17.97 17.39
C GLY A 94 4.41 -18.57 18.07
N ALA A 95 3.30 -17.82 18.21
CA ALA A 95 2.03 -18.40 18.65
C ALA A 95 1.44 -19.30 17.56
N LYS A 96 0.91 -20.47 17.93
CA LYS A 96 0.11 -21.30 17.01
C LYS A 96 -1.18 -20.56 16.68
N VAL A 97 -1.54 -20.55 15.40
CA VAL A 97 -2.67 -19.80 14.85
C VAL A 97 -3.51 -20.75 14.03
N VAL A 98 -4.83 -20.62 14.12
CA VAL A 98 -5.77 -21.30 13.22
C VAL A 98 -6.27 -20.28 12.21
N ILE A 99 -6.25 -20.62 10.92
CA ILE A 99 -6.76 -19.77 9.86
C ILE A 99 -8.16 -20.24 9.49
N GLU A 100 -9.14 -19.35 9.61
CA GLU A 100 -10.52 -19.60 9.20
C GLU A 100 -10.92 -18.66 8.05
N PRO A 101 -11.72 -19.12 7.07
CA PRO A 101 -12.24 -18.23 6.04
C PRO A 101 -13.21 -17.19 6.64
N HIS A 102 -13.11 -15.96 6.16
CA HIS A 102 -14.07 -14.91 6.49
C HIS A 102 -15.31 -15.00 5.58
N ARG A 103 -16.39 -14.27 5.90
CA ARG A 103 -17.58 -14.14 5.02
C ARG A 103 -17.30 -13.49 3.66
N HIS A 104 -16.14 -12.83 3.50
CA HIS A 104 -15.76 -12.20 2.24
C HIS A 104 -14.69 -13.06 1.57
N ASP A 105 -14.88 -13.32 0.28
CA ASP A 105 -13.98 -14.15 -0.51
C ASP A 105 -12.55 -13.56 -0.52
N GLY A 106 -11.56 -14.43 -0.30
CA GLY A 106 -10.14 -14.03 -0.27
C GLY A 106 -9.66 -13.41 1.06
N VAL A 107 -10.56 -13.20 2.03
CA VAL A 107 -10.25 -12.71 3.37
C VAL A 107 -10.34 -13.85 4.37
N PHE A 108 -9.43 -13.87 5.35
CA PHE A 108 -9.36 -14.89 6.38
C PHE A 108 -9.20 -14.25 7.76
N ILE A 109 -9.56 -14.98 8.81
CA ILE A 109 -9.31 -14.64 10.20
C ILE A 109 -8.25 -15.60 10.74
N ALA A 110 -7.18 -15.03 11.29
CA ALA A 110 -6.22 -15.73 12.10
C ALA A 110 -6.70 -15.72 13.57
N LYS A 111 -7.24 -16.86 14.04
CA LYS A 111 -7.66 -17.04 15.42
C LYS A 111 -6.46 -17.36 16.32
N ALA A 112 -6.29 -16.57 17.36
CA ALA A 112 -5.25 -16.74 18.36
C ALA A 112 -5.72 -16.17 19.71
N LYS A 113 -4.80 -15.62 20.53
CA LYS A 113 -5.19 -14.85 21.73
C LYS A 113 -5.87 -13.53 21.37
N GLU A 114 -5.49 -12.97 20.25
CA GLU A 114 -6.08 -11.79 19.63
C GLU A 114 -6.34 -12.17 18.18
N ASP A 115 -7.59 -12.07 17.74
CA ASP A 115 -7.95 -12.38 16.37
C ASP A 115 -7.42 -11.29 15.43
N ALA A 116 -6.92 -11.71 14.28
CA ALA A 116 -6.36 -10.81 13.28
C ALA A 116 -6.96 -11.07 11.90
N LEU A 117 -7.28 -10.00 11.17
CA LEU A 117 -7.65 -10.10 9.76
C LEU A 117 -6.41 -10.40 8.94
N VAL A 118 -6.48 -11.38 8.03
CA VAL A 118 -5.34 -11.77 7.19
C VAL A 118 -5.75 -12.01 5.73
N THR A 119 -4.79 -11.82 4.83
CA THR A 119 -4.94 -12.10 3.39
C THR A 119 -3.88 -13.12 2.96
N ARG A 120 -4.19 -13.96 1.97
CA ARG A 120 -3.20 -14.90 1.42
C ARG A 120 -2.16 -14.13 0.63
N ASN A 121 -0.88 -14.29 0.97
CA ASN A 121 0.20 -13.58 0.29
C ASN A 121 0.38 -14.09 -1.14
N LEU A 122 0.30 -13.19 -2.12
CA LEU A 122 0.59 -13.53 -3.52
C LEU A 122 2.10 -13.72 -3.78
N VAL A 123 2.96 -13.07 -2.99
CA VAL A 123 4.43 -13.12 -3.13
C VAL A 123 5.04 -13.62 -1.81
N PRO A 124 5.08 -14.95 -1.59
CA PRO A 124 5.58 -15.53 -0.34
C PRO A 124 7.01 -15.08 -0.01
N GLY A 125 7.33 -14.91 1.27
CA GLY A 125 8.67 -14.53 1.70
C GLY A 125 8.89 -13.03 1.84
N GLU A 126 7.99 -12.21 1.30
CA GLU A 126 8.09 -10.75 1.34
C GLU A 126 6.95 -10.05 2.10
N SER A 127 7.31 -9.05 2.91
CA SER A 127 6.39 -8.06 3.47
C SER A 127 6.52 -6.72 2.75
N VAL A 128 5.43 -5.96 2.65
CA VAL A 128 5.40 -4.68 1.94
C VAL A 128 5.77 -3.51 2.85
N TYR A 129 5.23 -3.49 4.07
CA TYR A 129 5.41 -2.39 5.01
C TYR A 129 5.86 -2.88 6.40
N GLY A 130 6.40 -4.09 6.49
CA GLY A 130 6.88 -4.70 7.72
C GLY A 130 5.77 -5.32 8.58
N GLU A 131 4.63 -5.65 7.97
CA GLU A 131 3.55 -6.40 8.63
C GLU A 131 3.97 -7.81 9.04
N LYS A 132 3.27 -8.34 10.06
CA LYS A 132 3.45 -9.72 10.50
C LYS A 132 2.92 -10.67 9.44
N ARG A 133 3.62 -11.80 9.29
CA ARG A 133 3.30 -12.85 8.33
C ARG A 133 3.14 -14.17 9.08
N ILE A 134 2.23 -15.00 8.60
CA ILE A 134 1.87 -16.28 9.21
C ILE A 134 2.04 -17.33 8.13
N SER A 135 3.00 -18.23 8.31
CA SER A 135 3.21 -19.36 7.40
C SER A 135 2.48 -20.57 7.97
N VAL A 136 1.64 -21.19 7.14
CA VAL A 136 0.91 -22.42 7.49
C VAL A 136 1.30 -23.48 6.45
N GLU A 137 1.65 -24.67 6.93
CA GLU A 137 1.83 -25.85 6.09
C GLU A 137 0.46 -26.50 5.90
N VAL A 138 -0.01 -26.57 4.65
CA VAL A 138 -1.29 -27.22 4.31
C VAL A 138 -1.04 -28.71 4.07
N GLU A 139 -2.06 -29.54 4.31
CA GLU A 139 -2.04 -30.98 3.99
C GLU A 139 -1.71 -31.16 2.51
N GLY A 140 -0.47 -31.59 2.23
CA GLY A 140 0.14 -31.58 0.88
C GLY A 140 1.56 -31.01 0.84
N GLY A 141 2.05 -30.38 1.93
CA GLY A 141 3.42 -29.89 2.06
C GLY A 141 3.67 -28.52 1.44
N GLU A 142 2.65 -27.91 0.82
CA GLU A 142 2.74 -26.53 0.35
C GLU A 142 2.68 -25.54 1.51
N LYS A 143 3.65 -24.62 1.53
CA LYS A 143 3.71 -23.53 2.49
C LYS A 143 2.89 -22.36 1.97
N VAL A 144 1.73 -22.13 2.57
CA VAL A 144 0.91 -20.95 2.29
C VAL A 144 1.25 -19.87 3.31
N GLU A 145 1.60 -18.69 2.83
CA GLU A 145 1.88 -17.54 3.67
C GLU A 145 0.68 -16.58 3.68
N TYR A 146 0.32 -16.10 4.86
CA TYR A 146 -0.71 -15.10 5.10
C TYR A 146 -0.08 -13.82 5.64
N ARG A 147 -0.67 -12.67 5.33
CA ARG A 147 -0.24 -11.35 5.78
C ARG A 147 -1.30 -10.73 6.68
N VAL A 148 -0.88 -10.18 7.81
CA VAL A 148 -1.77 -9.49 8.74
C VAL A 148 -2.20 -8.14 8.16
N TRP A 149 -3.51 -7.96 8.03
CA TRP A 149 -4.12 -6.75 7.53
C TRP A 149 -4.57 -5.86 8.69
N ASN A 150 -3.89 -4.72 8.85
CA ASN A 150 -4.11 -3.84 9.99
C ASN A 150 -5.29 -2.85 9.72
N PRO A 151 -6.39 -2.90 10.50
CA PRO A 151 -7.54 -2.00 10.33
C PRO A 151 -7.22 -0.54 10.66
N PHE A 152 -6.23 -0.25 11.52
CA PHE A 152 -5.79 1.12 11.82
C PHE A 152 -4.93 1.75 10.70
N ARG A 153 -4.59 0.99 9.66
CA ARG A 153 -3.84 1.49 8.49
C ARG A 153 -4.61 1.38 7.19
N SER A 154 -5.66 0.57 7.16
CA SER A 154 -6.45 0.29 5.98
C SER A 154 -7.93 0.51 6.27
N LYS A 155 -8.50 1.52 5.63
CA LYS A 155 -9.92 1.85 5.75
C LYS A 155 -10.82 0.74 5.24
N LEU A 156 -10.35 -0.04 4.25
CA LEU A 156 -11.05 -1.22 3.76
C LEU A 156 -11.05 -2.35 4.82
N ALA A 157 -9.95 -2.55 5.54
CA ALA A 157 -9.91 -3.53 6.64
C ALA A 157 -10.80 -3.09 7.81
N ALA A 158 -10.79 -1.78 8.13
CA ALA A 158 -11.71 -1.21 9.11
C ALA A 158 -13.18 -1.42 8.69
N ALA A 159 -13.52 -1.25 7.41
CA ALA A 159 -14.88 -1.50 6.91
C ALA A 159 -15.27 -2.99 7.02
N ILE A 160 -14.35 -3.90 6.70
CA ILE A 160 -14.57 -5.35 6.82
C ILE A 160 -14.86 -5.74 8.27
N LEU A 161 -14.05 -5.26 9.22
CA LEU A 161 -14.26 -5.50 10.65
C LEU A 161 -15.48 -4.75 11.20
N GLY A 162 -15.80 -3.59 10.63
CA GLY A 162 -16.98 -2.79 10.96
C GLY A 162 -18.29 -3.41 10.52
N GLY A 163 -18.27 -4.54 9.80
CA GLY A 163 -19.47 -5.29 9.50
C GLY A 163 -20.05 -5.09 8.11
N VAL A 164 -19.33 -4.44 7.17
CA VAL A 164 -19.81 -4.21 5.79
C VAL A 164 -20.31 -5.49 5.09
N ASP A 165 -21.52 -5.53 4.54
CA ASP A 165 -22.11 -6.76 4.02
C ASP A 165 -21.35 -7.32 2.82
N ASN A 166 -21.02 -6.47 1.85
CA ASN A 166 -20.32 -6.86 0.63
C ASN A 166 -19.36 -5.77 0.16
N ILE A 167 -18.07 -6.08 0.07
CA ILE A 167 -17.08 -5.18 -0.54
C ILE A 167 -16.99 -5.31 -2.07
N TRP A 168 -17.62 -6.35 -2.65
CA TRP A 168 -17.63 -6.70 -4.07
C TRP A 168 -16.26 -7.00 -4.72
N ILE A 169 -15.16 -6.80 -3.99
CA ILE A 169 -13.82 -7.25 -4.34
C ILE A 169 -13.75 -8.76 -4.09
N LYS A 170 -13.71 -9.53 -5.17
CA LYS A 170 -13.66 -11.00 -5.15
C LYS A 170 -12.46 -11.50 -5.93
N PRO A 171 -12.01 -12.75 -5.71
CA PRO A 171 -11.01 -13.39 -6.55
C PRO A 171 -11.41 -13.33 -8.04
N GLY A 172 -10.51 -12.87 -8.90
CA GLY A 172 -10.73 -12.66 -10.33
C GLY A 172 -11.38 -11.32 -10.72
N ALA A 173 -11.78 -10.48 -9.77
CA ALA A 173 -12.39 -9.19 -10.07
C ALA A 173 -11.36 -8.17 -10.60
N HIS A 174 -11.81 -7.26 -11.46
CA HIS A 174 -11.02 -6.10 -11.88
C HIS A 174 -11.38 -4.89 -11.02
N VAL A 175 -10.38 -4.34 -10.32
CA VAL A 175 -10.57 -3.27 -9.32
C VAL A 175 -9.82 -2.02 -9.76
N LEU A 176 -10.49 -0.87 -9.75
CA LEU A 176 -9.86 0.44 -9.84
C LEU A 176 -9.74 1.05 -8.44
N TYR A 177 -8.50 1.27 -8.00
CA TYR A 177 -8.18 1.87 -6.72
C TYR A 177 -7.76 3.33 -6.93
N LEU A 178 -8.57 4.27 -6.43
CA LEU A 178 -8.30 5.71 -6.50
C LEU A 178 -7.67 6.18 -5.18
N GLY A 179 -6.47 6.78 -5.25
CA GLY A 179 -5.72 7.22 -4.07
C GLY A 179 -4.89 6.09 -3.44
N ALA A 180 -4.10 5.40 -4.27
CA ALA A 180 -3.33 4.23 -3.86
C ALA A 180 -2.19 4.51 -2.87
N ALA A 181 -1.76 5.77 -2.73
CA ALA A 181 -0.65 6.22 -1.91
C ALA A 181 0.60 5.34 -2.15
N SER A 182 1.21 4.81 -1.09
CA SER A 182 2.38 3.93 -1.17
C SER A 182 2.04 2.46 -1.47
N GLY A 183 0.76 2.12 -1.66
CA GLY A 183 0.32 0.77 -2.03
C GLY A 183 0.16 -0.21 -0.86
N THR A 184 0.10 0.26 0.39
CA THR A 184 -0.10 -0.60 1.58
C THR A 184 -1.39 -1.40 1.48
N THR A 185 -2.54 -0.74 1.34
CA THR A 185 -3.85 -1.37 1.18
C THR A 185 -4.00 -2.03 -0.19
N VAL A 186 -3.45 -1.42 -1.24
CA VAL A 186 -3.47 -1.97 -2.61
C VAL A 186 -2.83 -3.36 -2.64
N SER A 187 -1.75 -3.58 -1.89
CA SER A 187 -1.12 -4.90 -1.80
C SER A 187 -2.04 -5.98 -1.21
N HIS A 188 -2.93 -5.62 -0.28
CA HIS A 188 -3.94 -6.54 0.24
C HIS A 188 -5.09 -6.74 -0.75
N VAL A 189 -5.55 -5.67 -1.41
CA VAL A 189 -6.57 -5.80 -2.48
C VAL A 189 -6.08 -6.70 -3.60
N SER A 190 -4.81 -6.59 -3.97
CA SER A 190 -4.13 -7.48 -4.92
C SER A 190 -4.10 -8.94 -4.44
N ASP A 191 -3.81 -9.17 -3.16
CA ASP A 191 -3.88 -10.50 -2.54
C ASP A 191 -5.32 -11.08 -2.59
N LEU A 192 -6.35 -10.24 -2.40
CA LEU A 192 -7.77 -10.65 -2.45
C LEU A 192 -8.23 -11.04 -3.87
N VAL A 193 -7.93 -10.22 -4.87
CA VAL A 193 -8.34 -10.52 -6.26
C VAL A 193 -7.53 -11.67 -6.86
N GLY A 194 -6.34 -11.94 -6.31
CA GLY A 194 -5.49 -13.04 -6.75
C GLY A 194 -4.85 -12.81 -8.13
N PRO A 195 -4.22 -13.85 -8.69
CA PRO A 195 -3.44 -13.74 -9.94
C PRO A 195 -4.29 -13.55 -11.19
N THR A 196 -5.58 -13.89 -11.14
CA THR A 196 -6.50 -13.77 -12.28
C THR A 196 -7.17 -12.40 -12.35
N GLY A 197 -7.29 -11.70 -11.22
CA GLY A 197 -7.83 -10.34 -11.16
C GLY A 197 -6.75 -9.30 -11.47
N ILE A 198 -7.18 -8.06 -11.69
CA ILE A 198 -6.29 -6.93 -11.97
C ILE A 198 -6.65 -5.77 -11.05
N VAL A 199 -5.64 -5.13 -10.45
CA VAL A 199 -5.80 -3.90 -9.66
C VAL A 199 -5.13 -2.75 -10.38
N TYR A 200 -5.93 -1.80 -10.87
CA TYR A 200 -5.45 -0.53 -11.39
C TYR A 200 -5.30 0.45 -10.22
N ALA A 201 -4.07 0.83 -9.90
CA ALA A 201 -3.77 1.67 -8.74
C ALA A 201 -3.40 3.08 -9.19
N VAL A 202 -4.31 4.03 -9.02
CA VAL A 202 -4.13 5.43 -9.41
C VAL A 202 -3.59 6.23 -8.22
N GLU A 203 -2.46 6.89 -8.43
CA GLU A 203 -1.83 7.77 -7.45
C GLU A 203 -1.29 9.04 -8.12
N PHE A 204 -1.49 10.20 -7.49
CA PHE A 204 -1.03 11.47 -8.06
C PHE A 204 0.42 11.79 -7.66
N SER A 205 0.83 11.46 -6.43
CA SER A 205 2.14 11.84 -5.91
C SER A 205 3.26 10.99 -6.54
N HIS A 206 4.27 11.64 -7.14
CA HIS A 206 5.46 10.93 -7.64
C HIS A 206 6.25 10.23 -6.53
N ARG A 207 6.27 10.77 -5.31
CA ARG A 207 6.98 10.15 -4.18
C ARG A 207 6.30 8.85 -3.79
N SER A 208 5.00 8.90 -3.52
CA SER A 208 4.21 7.71 -3.19
C SER A 208 4.16 6.73 -4.36
N GLY A 209 4.09 7.25 -5.59
CA GLY A 209 4.14 6.50 -6.82
C GLY A 209 5.42 5.68 -7.00
N ARG A 210 6.57 6.16 -6.51
CA ARG A 210 7.81 5.36 -6.51
C ARG A 210 7.66 4.09 -5.68
N ASP A 211 7.07 4.20 -4.49
CA ASP A 211 6.84 3.06 -3.60
C ASP A 211 5.78 2.13 -4.18
N LEU A 212 4.72 2.69 -4.76
CA LEU A 212 3.67 1.94 -5.46
C LEU A 212 4.24 1.11 -6.63
N VAL A 213 5.10 1.72 -7.46
CA VAL A 213 5.78 1.04 -8.57
C VAL A 213 6.70 -0.06 -8.05
N ASN A 214 7.44 0.17 -6.96
CA ASN A 214 8.31 -0.84 -6.38
C ASN A 214 7.53 -2.05 -5.83
N MET A 215 6.34 -1.82 -5.27
CA MET A 215 5.43 -2.88 -4.85
C MET A 215 4.86 -3.62 -6.07
N ALA A 216 4.43 -2.90 -7.11
CA ALA A 216 3.87 -3.46 -8.33
C ALA A 216 4.88 -4.28 -9.15
N LYS A 217 6.18 -3.97 -9.11
CA LYS A 217 7.23 -4.80 -9.73
C LYS A 217 7.20 -6.26 -9.27
N LYS A 218 6.71 -6.49 -8.04
CA LYS A 218 6.70 -7.81 -7.41
C LYS A 218 5.36 -8.49 -7.52
N ARG A 219 4.28 -7.71 -7.70
CA ARG A 219 2.90 -8.18 -7.87
C ARG A 219 2.43 -7.91 -9.29
N THR A 220 2.45 -8.94 -10.13
CA THR A 220 2.15 -8.84 -11.56
C THR A 220 0.70 -8.45 -11.87
N ASN A 221 -0.22 -8.61 -10.93
CA ASN A 221 -1.62 -8.22 -11.07
C ASN A 221 -1.91 -6.74 -10.71
N VAL A 222 -0.90 -5.96 -10.33
CA VAL A 222 -1.07 -4.53 -10.01
C VAL A 222 -0.47 -3.67 -11.12
N ILE A 223 -1.30 -2.79 -11.69
CA ILE A 223 -0.88 -1.80 -12.68
C ILE A 223 -0.83 -0.42 -12.01
N PRO A 224 0.36 0.13 -11.72
CA PRO A 224 0.50 1.45 -11.12
C PRO A 224 0.31 2.54 -12.17
N ILE A 225 -0.58 3.50 -11.91
CA ILE A 225 -0.88 4.63 -12.78
C ILE A 225 -0.58 5.91 -11.99
N ILE A 226 0.48 6.60 -12.39
CA ILE A 226 0.92 7.83 -11.72
C ILE A 226 0.35 9.05 -12.46
N GLU A 227 -0.92 9.36 -12.20
CA GLU A 227 -1.67 10.45 -12.84
C GLU A 227 -2.73 11.03 -11.89
N ASP A 228 -3.25 12.21 -12.24
CA ASP A 228 -4.35 12.83 -11.49
C ASP A 228 -5.69 12.15 -11.77
N ALA A 229 -6.31 11.59 -10.72
CA ALA A 229 -7.61 10.94 -10.79
C ALA A 229 -8.75 11.86 -11.28
N ARG A 230 -8.59 13.19 -11.22
CA ARG A 230 -9.54 14.18 -11.76
C ARG A 230 -9.64 14.15 -13.29
N HIS A 231 -8.65 13.57 -13.98
CA HIS A 231 -8.52 13.58 -15.44
C HIS A 231 -8.44 12.16 -16.02
N PRO A 232 -9.52 11.35 -15.95
CA PRO A 232 -9.51 9.96 -16.41
C PRO A 232 -9.13 9.77 -17.88
N ASN A 233 -9.31 10.80 -18.70
CA ASN A 233 -8.91 10.78 -20.11
C ASN A 233 -7.40 10.58 -20.32
N ARG A 234 -6.55 10.97 -19.36
CA ARG A 234 -5.08 10.85 -19.48
C ARG A 234 -4.58 9.42 -19.43
N TYR A 235 -5.22 8.57 -18.63
CA TYR A 235 -4.86 7.15 -18.47
C TYR A 235 -5.88 6.19 -19.07
N ARG A 236 -6.80 6.70 -19.90
CA ARG A 236 -7.84 5.89 -20.55
C ARG A 236 -7.29 4.74 -21.41
N MET A 237 -6.08 4.90 -21.95
CA MET A 237 -5.45 3.88 -22.80
C MET A 237 -4.87 2.71 -22.00
N LEU A 238 -4.68 2.89 -20.69
CA LEU A 238 -4.05 1.90 -19.82
C LEU A 238 -5.07 0.99 -19.13
N MET A 239 -6.36 1.37 -19.15
CA MET A 239 -7.39 0.69 -18.35
C MET A 239 -8.53 0.15 -19.22
N GLY A 240 -8.95 -1.08 -18.89
CA GLY A 240 -10.19 -1.65 -19.37
C GLY A 240 -11.37 -1.34 -18.46
N MET A 241 -12.53 -1.93 -18.76
CA MET A 241 -13.71 -1.84 -17.90
C MET A 241 -13.49 -2.64 -16.60
N VAL A 242 -13.76 -2.03 -15.46
CA VAL A 242 -13.60 -2.60 -14.12
C VAL A 242 -14.94 -2.99 -13.50
N ASP A 243 -14.89 -3.93 -12.56
CA ASP A 243 -16.06 -4.43 -11.83
C ASP A 243 -16.34 -3.60 -10.58
N VAL A 244 -15.27 -3.12 -9.92
CA VAL A 244 -15.36 -2.40 -8.64
C VAL A 244 -14.43 -1.19 -8.64
N ILE A 245 -14.92 -0.05 -8.12
CA ILE A 245 -14.09 1.09 -7.76
C ILE A 245 -13.94 1.14 -6.23
N PHE A 246 -12.71 1.19 -5.74
CA PHE A 246 -12.41 1.58 -4.36
C PHE A 246 -11.80 2.98 -4.34
N ALA A 247 -12.41 3.92 -3.61
CA ALA A 247 -11.97 5.30 -3.54
C ALA A 247 -11.55 5.70 -2.13
N ASP A 248 -10.26 6.02 -1.97
CA ASP A 248 -9.65 6.52 -0.73
C ASP A 248 -8.95 7.88 -0.95
N VAL A 249 -9.55 8.71 -1.80
CA VAL A 249 -9.10 10.07 -2.05
C VAL A 249 -9.67 11.03 -1.01
N ALA A 250 -8.79 11.73 -0.30
CA ALA A 250 -9.19 12.77 0.66
C ALA A 250 -9.23 14.14 -0.02
N GLN A 251 -10.27 14.41 -0.80
CA GLN A 251 -10.47 15.67 -1.53
C GLN A 251 -11.90 16.19 -1.36
N PRO A 252 -12.14 17.52 -1.31
CA PRO A 252 -13.50 18.07 -1.24
C PRO A 252 -14.37 17.73 -2.47
N ASP A 253 -13.74 17.50 -3.64
CA ASP A 253 -14.40 17.12 -4.88
C ASP A 253 -14.44 15.58 -5.10
N GLN A 254 -14.38 14.79 -4.02
CA GLN A 254 -14.34 13.32 -4.05
C GLN A 254 -15.48 12.70 -4.88
N ALA A 255 -16.75 13.08 -4.64
CA ALA A 255 -17.88 12.54 -5.40
C ALA A 255 -17.72 12.75 -6.92
N ARG A 256 -17.24 13.92 -7.35
CA ARG A 256 -17.00 14.23 -8.77
C ARG A 256 -15.88 13.38 -9.35
N ILE A 257 -14.78 13.20 -8.61
CA ILE A 257 -13.65 12.34 -9.04
C ILE A 257 -14.14 10.90 -9.26
N VAL A 258 -14.89 10.36 -8.30
CA VAL A 258 -15.43 9.00 -8.40
C VAL A 258 -16.41 8.86 -9.56
N ALA A 259 -17.29 9.85 -9.74
CA ALA A 259 -18.25 9.87 -10.85
C ALA A 259 -17.58 9.85 -12.22
N LEU A 260 -16.61 10.74 -12.45
CA LEU A 260 -15.86 10.77 -13.71
C LEU A 260 -15.13 9.46 -14.01
N ASN A 261 -14.56 8.82 -12.99
CA ASN A 261 -13.92 7.53 -13.15
C ASN A 261 -14.92 6.41 -13.43
N ALA A 262 -16.07 6.40 -12.75
CA ALA A 262 -17.11 5.41 -12.98
C ALA A 262 -17.75 5.54 -14.36
N HIS A 263 -17.97 6.75 -14.84
CA HIS A 263 -18.51 6.99 -16.19
C HIS A 263 -17.61 6.42 -17.28
N ASN A 264 -16.30 6.46 -17.07
CA ASN A 264 -15.32 6.03 -18.06
C ASN A 264 -14.99 4.54 -17.96
N PHE A 265 -14.93 3.97 -16.76
CA PHE A 265 -14.33 2.65 -16.53
C PHE A 265 -15.21 1.65 -15.79
N LEU A 266 -16.21 2.09 -15.02
CA LEU A 266 -17.04 1.14 -14.26
C LEU A 266 -18.12 0.54 -15.14
N LYS A 267 -18.23 -0.79 -15.13
CA LYS A 267 -19.29 -1.51 -15.85
C LYS A 267 -20.67 -1.09 -15.32
N ASN A 268 -21.68 -1.12 -16.19
CA ASN A 268 -23.07 -0.98 -15.74
C ASN A 268 -23.41 -2.15 -14.81
N GLY A 269 -24.01 -1.85 -13.65
CA GLY A 269 -24.19 -2.83 -12.59
C GLY A 269 -22.94 -3.13 -11.76
N GLY A 270 -21.81 -2.48 -12.06
CA GLY A 270 -20.59 -2.56 -11.26
C GLY A 270 -20.77 -1.90 -9.89
N HIS A 271 -19.79 -2.11 -9.01
CA HIS A 271 -19.89 -1.71 -7.62
C HIS A 271 -18.87 -0.63 -7.26
N PHE A 272 -19.16 0.07 -6.16
CA PHE A 272 -18.23 1.05 -5.62
C PHE A 272 -18.17 0.95 -4.11
N VAL A 273 -17.00 1.29 -3.60
CA VAL A 273 -16.70 1.42 -2.17
C VAL A 273 -15.95 2.74 -2.02
N ILE A 274 -16.54 3.69 -1.29
CA ILE A 274 -15.98 5.02 -1.10
C ILE A 274 -15.74 5.23 0.39
N SER A 275 -14.51 5.58 0.75
CA SER A 275 -14.17 6.04 2.09
C SER A 275 -14.28 7.56 2.17
N ILE A 276 -15.26 8.05 2.91
CA ILE A 276 -15.53 9.48 3.11
C ILE A 276 -14.91 9.91 4.44
N LYS A 277 -14.05 10.92 4.40
CA LYS A 277 -13.50 11.59 5.59
C LYS A 277 -14.14 12.96 5.73
N ALA A 278 -15.03 13.14 6.70
CA ALA A 278 -15.82 14.36 6.82
C ALA A 278 -14.94 15.63 6.91
N ASN A 279 -13.92 15.58 7.77
CA ASN A 279 -12.99 16.70 8.00
C ASN A 279 -12.18 17.14 6.76
N CYS A 280 -12.04 16.29 5.74
CA CYS A 280 -11.37 16.67 4.49
C CYS A 280 -12.30 17.29 3.45
N ILE A 281 -13.61 17.15 3.63
CA ILE A 281 -14.62 17.71 2.74
C ILE A 281 -15.08 19.05 3.28
N ASP A 282 -15.54 19.06 4.52
CA ASP A 282 -15.95 20.27 5.22
C ASP A 282 -15.78 20.07 6.73
N SER A 283 -14.83 20.80 7.32
CA SER A 283 -14.52 20.74 8.76
C SER A 283 -15.42 21.64 9.60
N THR A 284 -16.31 22.43 8.99
CA THR A 284 -17.16 23.40 9.70
C THR A 284 -18.51 22.84 10.10
N VAL A 285 -18.92 21.71 9.50
CA VAL A 285 -20.21 21.07 9.70
C VAL A 285 -20.07 19.68 10.33
N PRO A 286 -21.11 19.16 11.01
CA PRO A 286 -21.08 17.82 11.58
C PRO A 286 -20.86 16.73 10.52
N ALA A 287 -20.14 15.65 10.88
CA ALA A 287 -19.78 14.58 9.97
C ALA A 287 -21.00 13.90 9.30
N GLU A 288 -22.09 13.71 10.04
CA GLU A 288 -23.34 13.15 9.53
C GLU A 288 -23.94 13.98 8.38
N ALA A 289 -23.86 15.31 8.47
CA ALA A 289 -24.34 16.21 7.43
C ALA A 289 -23.46 16.12 6.16
N VAL A 290 -22.14 15.98 6.33
CA VAL A 290 -21.21 15.75 5.21
C VAL A 290 -21.52 14.43 4.52
N PHE A 291 -21.70 13.34 5.27
CA PHE A 291 -22.02 12.04 4.71
C PHE A 291 -23.32 12.06 3.91
N ALA A 292 -24.38 12.67 4.45
CA ALA A 292 -25.66 12.80 3.75
C ALA A 292 -25.54 13.66 2.48
N SER A 293 -24.71 14.72 2.50
CA SER A 293 -24.45 15.56 1.33
C SER A 293 -23.71 14.81 0.23
N GLU A 294 -22.65 14.06 0.57
CA GLU A 294 -21.90 13.25 -0.39
C GLU A 294 -22.75 12.12 -0.99
N VAL A 295 -23.55 11.44 -0.18
CA VAL A 295 -24.51 10.43 -0.66
C VAL A 295 -25.47 11.03 -1.68
N LYS A 296 -26.00 12.23 -1.44
CA LYS A 296 -26.87 12.94 -2.40
C LYS A 296 -26.13 13.31 -3.69
N LYS A 297 -24.86 13.72 -3.62
CA LYS A 297 -24.04 13.99 -4.81
C LYS A 297 -23.83 12.71 -5.63
N LEU A 298 -23.51 11.59 -5.00
CA LEU A 298 -23.36 10.29 -5.67
C LEU A 298 -24.67 9.84 -6.33
N GLN A 299 -25.81 10.03 -5.66
CA GLN A 299 -27.12 9.68 -6.24
C GLN A 299 -27.43 10.47 -7.52
N LYS A 300 -27.03 11.75 -7.60
CA LYS A 300 -27.18 12.56 -8.82
C LYS A 300 -26.37 11.99 -10.00
N GLU A 301 -25.24 11.36 -9.70
CA GLU A 301 -24.33 10.75 -10.69
C GLU A 301 -24.68 9.27 -10.99
N GLN A 302 -25.92 8.85 -10.72
CA GLN A 302 -26.46 7.50 -10.99
C GLN A 302 -25.84 6.37 -10.16
N PHE A 303 -25.24 6.70 -9.03
CA PHE A 303 -24.88 5.70 -8.03
C PHE A 303 -26.07 5.40 -7.12
N LYS A 304 -26.22 4.14 -6.76
CA LYS A 304 -27.20 3.67 -5.77
C LYS A 304 -26.46 3.12 -4.55
N PRO A 305 -26.25 3.95 -3.51
CA PRO A 305 -25.73 3.48 -2.22
C PRO A 305 -26.67 2.40 -1.65
N SER A 306 -26.10 1.30 -1.18
CA SER A 306 -26.80 0.21 -0.51
C SER A 306 -26.54 0.19 0.98
N GLU A 307 -25.33 0.57 1.38
CA GLU A 307 -24.86 0.41 2.75
C GLU A 307 -23.92 1.57 3.11
N GLN A 308 -23.98 1.99 4.37
CA GLN A 308 -23.09 2.97 4.96
C GLN A 308 -22.67 2.49 6.35
N VAL A 309 -21.36 2.40 6.58
CA VAL A 309 -20.76 1.93 7.85
C VAL A 309 -19.78 2.97 8.34
N THR A 310 -19.91 3.40 9.59
CA THR A 310 -18.91 4.25 10.26
C THR A 310 -17.68 3.42 10.65
N LEU A 311 -16.48 3.96 10.45
CA LEU A 311 -15.23 3.23 10.70
C LEU A 311 -14.70 3.34 12.13
N GLU A 312 -15.53 3.83 13.06
CA GLU A 312 -15.20 3.83 14.49
C GLU A 312 -15.21 2.39 15.03
N PRO A 313 -14.21 1.96 15.82
CA PRO A 313 -13.24 2.77 16.58
C PRO A 313 -11.89 3.02 15.88
N PHE A 314 -11.70 2.60 14.63
CA PHE A 314 -10.39 2.64 13.97
C PHE A 314 -10.02 4.03 13.46
N GLU A 315 -10.96 4.70 12.80
CA GLU A 315 -10.80 6.02 12.20
C GLU A 315 -11.99 6.91 12.58
N ARG A 316 -11.72 8.03 13.23
CA ARG A 316 -12.76 9.01 13.64
C ARG A 316 -13.25 9.80 12.43
N ASP A 317 -14.53 10.19 12.43
CA ASP A 317 -15.17 10.99 11.38
C ASP A 317 -15.02 10.40 9.95
N HIS A 318 -14.93 9.07 9.87
CA HIS A 318 -14.87 8.34 8.61
C HIS A 318 -16.09 7.44 8.45
N ALA A 319 -16.62 7.41 7.23
CA ALA A 319 -17.66 6.47 6.82
C ALA A 319 -17.26 5.77 5.52
N CYS A 320 -17.52 4.47 5.44
CA CYS A 320 -17.45 3.70 4.22
C CYS A 320 -18.85 3.59 3.63
N VAL A 321 -19.01 4.02 2.38
CA VAL A 321 -20.27 3.90 1.62
C VAL A 321 -20.06 2.91 0.50
N VAL A 322 -20.94 1.92 0.43
CA VAL A 322 -20.93 0.89 -0.60
C VAL A 322 -22.21 0.97 -1.41
N GLY A 323 -22.11 0.69 -2.72
CA GLY A 323 -23.28 0.59 -3.56
C GLY A 323 -23.00 0.03 -4.95
N ALA A 324 -23.97 0.23 -5.83
CA ALA A 324 -23.90 -0.17 -7.22
C ALA A 324 -24.10 1.02 -8.16
N TYR A 325 -23.51 0.93 -9.34
CA TYR A 325 -23.51 1.97 -10.36
C TYR A 325 -24.43 1.57 -11.52
N ARG A 326 -25.35 2.46 -11.94
CA ARG A 326 -26.27 2.24 -13.07
C ARG A 326 -26.96 0.86 -13.05
N LEU A 327 -27.55 0.49 -11.92
CA LEU A 327 -28.37 -0.72 -11.86
C LEU A 327 -29.52 -0.62 -12.87
N ALA A 328 -29.69 -1.67 -13.68
CA ALA A 328 -30.84 -1.79 -14.55
C ALA A 328 -32.12 -1.68 -13.70
N LYS A 329 -33.06 -0.83 -14.14
CA LYS A 329 -34.38 -0.79 -13.51
C LYS A 329 -34.98 -2.18 -13.67
N LYS A 330 -35.30 -2.86 -12.55
CA LYS A 330 -36.11 -4.09 -12.61
C LYS A 330 -37.36 -3.76 -13.42
N GLN A 331 -37.56 -4.44 -14.55
CA GLN A 331 -38.85 -4.39 -15.23
C GLN A 331 -39.88 -4.84 -14.20
N LYS A 332 -40.88 -3.99 -13.92
CA LYS A 332 -42.03 -4.43 -13.16
C LYS A 332 -42.67 -5.55 -13.98
N THR A 333 -42.57 -6.78 -13.51
CA THR A 333 -43.39 -7.87 -14.03
C THR A 333 -44.83 -7.41 -13.87
N ALA A 334 -45.48 -7.08 -14.98
CA ALA A 334 -46.91 -6.79 -14.98
C ALA A 334 -47.59 -8.11 -14.56
N ALA A 335 -48.20 -8.09 -13.39
CA ALA A 335 -49.09 -9.14 -12.93
C ALA A 335 -50.43 -9.03 -13.67
#